data_AF-A0A836PQZ1-F1
#
_entry.id   AF-A0A836PQZ1-F1
#
_cell.length_a   1.000
_cell.length_b   1.000
_cell.length_c   1.000
_cell.angle_alpha   90.00
_cell.angle_beta   90.00
_cell.angle_gamma   90.00
#
_symmetry.space_group_name_H-M   'P 1'
#
loop_
_entity.id
_entity.type
_entity.pdbx_description
1 polymer ?
#
loop_
_entity_poly.entity_id
_entity_poly.type
_entity_poly.pdbx_seq_one_letter_code
_entity_poly.pdbx_strand_id
1 'polypeptide(L)'
;MTALASLVIDLKGNSAHFQKELKKANRKSASFAKKVRANSANVVKSLGAIGAAGAVALGAIYKQSAANIDALAKQADKLGITTQSLSGLHLAAQLTGVSTKALNKGLLDMTVKVQDAAKGMGEGKDALKELGLNALELAKISPDKQFKKISEAMKGVEDHGKKVAIAYDLFGSKGV
;
A
#
# COMPACT_ATOMS: atom_id res chain seq x y z
N MET A 1 9.47 10.99 7.79
CA MET A 1 10.80 10.59 7.28
C MET A 1 11.60 10.05 8.44
N THR A 2 11.89 8.75 8.50
CA THR A 2 12.76 8.18 9.54
C THR A 2 14.01 7.62 8.87
N ALA A 3 15.11 8.36 9.01
CA ALA A 3 16.42 7.89 8.60
C ALA A 3 16.95 6.92 9.65
N LEU A 4 17.30 5.70 9.24
CA LEU A 4 18.07 4.76 10.05
C LEU A 4 19.55 5.01 9.72
N ALA A 5 20.26 5.71 10.61
CA ALA A 5 21.71 5.78 10.54
C ALA A 5 22.31 4.48 11.07
N SER A 6 22.99 3.70 10.23
CA SER A 6 23.80 2.57 10.66
C SER A 6 25.17 3.08 11.11
N LEU A 7 25.55 2.77 12.34
CA LEU A 7 26.86 3.07 12.90
C LEU A 7 27.62 1.76 13.08
N VAL A 8 28.61 1.52 12.21
CA VAL A 8 29.55 0.40 12.35
C VAL A 8 30.83 0.96 12.97
N ILE A 9 31.14 0.53 14.20
CA ILE A 9 32.40 0.88 14.87
C ILE A 9 33.25 -0.39 14.95
N ASP A 10 34.37 -0.38 14.25
CA ASP A 10 35.43 -1.40 14.41
C ASP A 10 36.20 -1.11 15.71
N LEU A 11 35.90 -1.87 16.77
CA LEU A 11 36.58 -1.75 18.06
C LEU A 11 37.76 -2.73 18.14
N LYS A 12 38.94 -2.29 17.69
CA LYS A 12 40.23 -2.85 18.11
C LYS A 12 40.67 -2.19 19.42
N GLY A 13 40.46 -2.83 20.56
CA GLY A 13 40.97 -2.31 21.84
C GLY A 13 40.60 -3.13 23.08
N ASN A 14 41.65 -3.64 23.74
CA ASN A 14 41.71 -4.19 25.10
C ASN A 14 40.50 -5.04 25.57
N SER A 15 40.63 -6.36 25.34
CA SER A 15 39.64 -7.38 25.70
C SER A 15 39.19 -7.35 27.16
N ALA A 16 40.05 -6.90 28.10
CA ALA A 16 39.69 -6.82 29.51
C ALA A 16 38.67 -5.72 29.81
N HIS A 17 38.81 -4.54 29.18
CA HIS A 17 37.84 -3.45 29.32
C HIS A 17 36.54 -3.78 28.60
N PHE A 18 36.63 -4.34 27.40
CA PHE A 18 35.46 -4.76 26.64
C PHE A 18 34.67 -5.87 27.35
N GLN A 19 35.34 -6.89 27.89
CA GLN A 19 34.67 -7.93 28.68
C GLN A 19 34.03 -7.37 29.95
N LYS A 20 34.67 -6.38 30.60
CA LYS A 20 34.11 -5.71 31.78
C LYS A 20 32.86 -4.90 31.44
N GLU A 21 32.88 -4.15 30.33
CA GLU A 21 31.73 -3.41 29.84
C GLU A 21 30.62 -4.34 29.32
N LEU A 22 30.96 -5.43 28.63
CA LEU A 22 30.00 -6.48 28.26
C LEU A 22 29.38 -7.14 29.50
N LYS A 23 30.14 -7.42 30.55
CA LYS A 23 29.61 -8.01 31.78
C LYS A 23 28.71 -7.03 32.54
N LYS A 24 29.03 -5.73 32.52
CA LYS A 24 28.15 -4.67 33.03
C LYS A 24 26.89 -4.54 32.19
N ALA A 25 27.01 -4.56 30.86
CA ALA A 25 25.89 -4.53 29.93
C ALA A 25 24.99 -5.75 30.13
N ASN A 26 25.56 -6.94 30.27
CA ASN A 26 24.81 -8.18 30.49
C ASN A 26 24.11 -8.17 31.86
N ARG A 27 24.73 -7.61 32.91
CA ARG A 27 24.07 -7.39 34.21
C ARG A 27 22.96 -6.35 34.12
N LYS A 28 23.14 -5.25 33.39
CA LYS A 28 22.11 -4.25 33.15
C LYS A 28 20.96 -4.83 32.34
N SER A 29 21.23 -5.60 31.28
CA SER A 29 20.26 -6.34 30.48
C SER A 29 19.54 -7.42 31.28
N ALA A 30 20.22 -8.14 32.16
CA ALA A 30 19.59 -9.10 33.07
C ALA A 30 18.72 -8.40 34.12
N SER A 31 19.15 -7.25 34.65
CA SER A 31 18.36 -6.43 35.56
C SER A 31 17.15 -5.80 34.85
N PHE A 32 17.31 -5.41 33.58
CA PHE A 32 16.26 -4.89 32.73
C PHE A 32 15.27 -6.00 32.40
N ALA A 33 15.73 -7.17 31.97
CA ALA A 33 14.89 -8.34 31.74
C ALA A 33 14.18 -8.79 33.03
N LYS A 34 14.83 -8.69 34.19
CA LYS A 34 14.21 -8.97 35.50
C LYS A 34 13.18 -7.91 35.86
N LYS A 35 13.44 -6.62 35.60
CA LYS A 35 12.47 -5.53 35.79
C LYS A 35 11.32 -5.60 34.79
N VAL A 36 11.57 -5.98 33.55
CA VAL A 36 10.56 -6.22 32.51
C VAL A 36 9.76 -7.46 32.85
N ARG A 37 10.35 -8.55 33.37
CA ARG A 37 9.61 -9.73 33.84
C ARG A 37 8.82 -9.48 35.11
N ALA A 38 9.36 -8.71 36.05
CA ALA A 38 8.65 -8.30 37.26
C ALA A 38 7.50 -7.32 36.93
N ASN A 39 7.76 -6.35 36.04
CA ASN A 39 6.73 -5.46 35.52
C ASN A 39 5.78 -6.18 34.57
N SER A 40 6.19 -7.23 33.85
CA SER A 40 5.29 -8.03 33.00
C SER A 40 4.46 -8.98 33.83
N ALA A 41 4.97 -9.51 34.95
CA ALA A 41 4.16 -10.26 35.90
C ALA A 41 3.13 -9.35 36.60
N ASN A 42 3.49 -8.09 36.86
CA ASN A 42 2.57 -7.08 37.39
C ASN A 42 1.61 -6.54 36.32
N VAL A 43 2.04 -6.42 35.06
CA VAL A 43 1.21 -6.05 33.91
C VAL A 43 0.30 -7.21 33.52
N VAL A 44 0.72 -8.46 33.59
CA VAL A 44 -0.12 -9.65 33.37
C VAL A 44 -1.07 -9.86 34.54
N LYS A 45 -0.68 -9.56 35.79
CA LYS A 45 -1.63 -9.50 36.91
C LYS A 45 -2.60 -8.32 36.80
N SER A 46 -2.17 -7.16 36.31
CA SER A 46 -3.07 -6.03 36.07
C SER A 46 -3.92 -6.23 34.81
N LEU A 47 -3.47 -6.98 33.82
CA LEU A 47 -4.24 -7.44 32.65
C LEU A 47 -5.15 -8.64 33.00
N GLY A 48 -4.80 -9.42 34.01
CA GLY A 48 -5.66 -10.42 34.63
C GLY A 48 -6.74 -9.79 35.52
N ALA A 49 -6.46 -8.62 36.10
CA ALA A 49 -7.41 -7.79 36.83
C ALA A 49 -8.23 -6.84 35.93
N ILE A 50 -7.75 -6.54 34.71
CA ILE A 50 -8.48 -5.86 33.63
C ILE A 50 -8.88 -6.93 32.62
N GLY A 51 -9.83 -7.80 32.98
CA GLY A 51 -10.26 -8.90 32.12
C GLY A 51 -10.58 -8.46 30.67
N ALA A 52 -10.29 -9.31 29.68
CA ALA A 52 -10.54 -9.18 28.23
C ALA A 52 -10.06 -7.88 27.50
N ALA A 53 -10.16 -6.69 28.09
CA ALA A 53 -10.05 -5.39 27.44
C ALA A 53 -8.61 -5.03 26.99
N GLY A 54 -7.57 -5.46 27.70
CA GLY A 54 -6.17 -5.19 27.31
C GLY A 54 -5.69 -6.05 26.14
N ALA A 55 -6.12 -7.32 26.07
CA ALA A 55 -5.92 -8.18 24.91
C ALA A 55 -6.77 -7.72 23.71
N VAL A 56 -7.95 -7.14 23.97
CA VAL A 56 -8.80 -6.51 22.95
C VAL A 56 -8.14 -5.27 22.34
N ALA A 57 -7.37 -4.45 23.07
CA ALA A 57 -6.73 -3.27 22.50
C ALA A 57 -5.60 -3.62 21.49
N LEU A 58 -4.69 -4.53 21.85
CA LEU A 58 -3.66 -5.02 20.93
C LEU A 58 -4.26 -5.92 19.83
N GLY A 59 -5.25 -6.73 20.18
CA GLY A 59 -6.03 -7.52 19.22
C GLY A 59 -6.82 -6.66 18.24
N ALA A 60 -7.34 -5.51 18.66
CA ALA A 60 -8.06 -4.56 17.80
C ALA A 60 -7.11 -3.85 16.84
N ILE A 61 -5.92 -3.43 17.28
CA ILE A 61 -4.91 -2.84 16.39
C ILE A 61 -4.43 -3.87 15.35
N TYR A 62 -4.20 -5.11 15.77
CA TYR A 62 -3.81 -6.20 14.88
C TYR A 62 -4.95 -6.58 13.92
N LYS A 63 -6.18 -6.72 14.42
CA LYS A 63 -7.36 -7.02 13.61
C LYS A 63 -7.69 -5.91 12.63
N GLN A 64 -7.47 -4.64 13.02
CA GLN A 64 -7.68 -3.50 12.13
C GLN A 64 -6.61 -3.43 11.03
N SER A 65 -5.34 -3.66 11.38
CA SER A 65 -4.24 -3.74 10.39
C SER A 65 -4.43 -4.92 9.43
N ALA A 66 -4.80 -6.09 9.98
CA ALA A 66 -5.09 -7.28 9.19
C ALA A 66 -6.33 -7.08 8.31
N ALA A 67 -7.39 -6.43 8.81
CA ALA A 67 -8.59 -6.12 8.03
C ALA A 67 -8.29 -5.13 6.89
N ASN A 68 -7.42 -4.16 7.11
CA ASN A 68 -6.99 -3.22 6.05
C ASN A 68 -6.17 -3.93 4.97
N ILE A 69 -5.26 -4.82 5.36
CA ILE A 69 -4.45 -5.63 4.43
C ILE A 69 -5.33 -6.62 3.67
N ASP A 70 -6.26 -7.29 4.34
CA ASP A 70 -7.23 -8.21 3.73
C ASP A 70 -8.17 -7.48 2.77
N ALA A 71 -8.65 -6.29 3.14
CA ALA A 71 -9.47 -5.45 2.25
C ALA A 71 -8.68 -5.02 1.01
N LEU A 72 -7.41 -4.62 1.17
CA LEU A 72 -6.53 -4.30 0.05
C LEU A 72 -6.29 -5.53 -0.84
N ALA A 73 -6.04 -6.70 -0.26
CA ALA A 73 -5.85 -7.95 -0.98
C ALA A 73 -7.08 -8.33 -1.80
N LYS A 74 -8.26 -8.31 -1.19
CA LYS A 74 -9.54 -8.56 -1.88
C LYS A 74 -9.81 -7.56 -3.01
N GLN A 75 -9.41 -6.29 -2.85
CA GLN A 75 -9.54 -5.29 -3.90
C GLN A 75 -8.55 -5.54 -5.04
N ALA A 76 -7.30 -5.86 -4.72
CA ALA A 76 -6.27 -6.26 -5.67
C ALA A 76 -6.72 -7.47 -6.50
N ASP A 77 -7.27 -8.50 -5.85
CA ASP A 77 -7.80 -9.70 -6.51
C ASP A 77 -8.97 -9.37 -7.45
N LYS A 78 -9.92 -8.54 -7.00
CA LYS A 78 -11.06 -8.08 -7.82
C LYS A 78 -10.63 -7.29 -9.05
N LEU A 79 -9.56 -6.51 -8.91
CA LEU A 79 -8.99 -5.70 -9.99
C LEU A 79 -7.95 -6.46 -10.82
N GLY A 80 -7.59 -7.69 -10.46
CA GLY A 80 -6.56 -8.47 -11.16
C GLY A 80 -5.17 -7.84 -11.12
N ILE A 81 -4.84 -7.09 -10.05
CA ILE A 81 -3.53 -6.46 -9.86
C ILE A 81 -2.88 -6.91 -8.56
N THR A 82 -1.57 -6.72 -8.42
CA THR A 82 -0.88 -7.05 -7.16
C THR A 82 -1.24 -6.06 -6.05
N THR A 83 -1.21 -6.52 -4.80
CA THR A 83 -1.37 -5.68 -3.61
C THR A 83 -0.36 -4.55 -3.55
N GLN A 84 0.88 -4.81 -3.98
CA GLN A 84 1.94 -3.81 -4.06
C GLN A 84 1.62 -2.72 -5.08
N SER A 85 1.20 -3.09 -6.29
CA SER A 85 0.77 -2.13 -7.32
C SER A 85 -0.43 -1.31 -6.83
N LEU A 86 -1.44 -1.96 -6.24
CA LEU A 86 -2.63 -1.27 -5.74
C LEU A 86 -2.30 -0.29 -4.61
N SER A 87 -1.45 -0.70 -3.67
CA SER A 87 -0.98 0.16 -2.57
C SER A 87 -0.24 1.40 -3.10
N GLY A 88 0.62 1.22 -4.12
CA GLY A 88 1.31 2.33 -4.78
C GLY A 88 0.34 3.30 -5.46
N LEU A 89 -0.68 2.78 -6.15
CA LEU A 89 -1.72 3.61 -6.77
C LEU A 89 -2.57 4.34 -5.72
N HIS A 90 -2.92 3.68 -4.61
CA HIS A 90 -3.63 4.31 -3.48
C HIS A 90 -2.83 5.47 -2.89
N LEU A 91 -1.52 5.28 -2.71
CA LEU A 91 -0.64 6.33 -2.23
C LEU A 91 -0.61 7.50 -3.22
N ALA A 92 -0.46 7.21 -4.53
CA ALA A 92 -0.48 8.25 -5.56
C ALA A 92 -1.81 9.03 -5.59
N ALA A 93 -2.94 8.34 -5.45
CA ALA A 93 -4.25 8.96 -5.38
C ALA A 93 -4.42 9.85 -4.14
N GLN A 94 -3.94 9.40 -2.97
CA GLN A 94 -3.95 10.23 -1.76
C GLN A 94 -3.14 11.51 -1.92
N LEU A 95 -2.00 11.45 -2.61
CA LEU A 95 -1.18 12.63 -2.91
C LEU A 95 -1.87 13.62 -3.86
N THR A 96 -2.77 13.14 -4.73
CA THR A 96 -3.53 13.97 -5.68
C THR A 96 -4.94 14.31 -5.18
N GLY A 97 -5.30 13.94 -3.96
CA GLY A 97 -6.62 14.20 -3.37
C GLY A 97 -7.74 13.29 -3.88
N VAL A 98 -7.42 12.24 -4.65
CA VAL A 98 -8.40 11.27 -5.15
C VAL A 98 -8.66 10.21 -4.09
N SER A 99 -9.93 9.94 -3.78
CA SER A 99 -10.28 8.89 -2.83
C SER A 99 -9.92 7.49 -3.34
N THR A 100 -9.51 6.59 -2.45
CA THR A 100 -9.21 5.19 -2.81
C THR A 100 -10.41 4.49 -3.45
N LYS A 101 -11.63 4.86 -3.04
CA LYS A 101 -12.89 4.36 -3.63
C LYS A 101 -13.07 4.83 -5.07
N ALA A 102 -12.83 6.12 -5.35
CA ALA A 102 -12.90 6.67 -6.70
C ALA A 102 -11.82 6.05 -7.61
N LEU A 103 -10.59 5.91 -7.11
CA LEU A 103 -9.52 5.22 -7.84
C LEU A 103 -9.90 3.78 -8.18
N ASN A 104 -10.34 2.99 -7.19
CA ASN A 104 -10.71 1.59 -7.41
C ASN A 104 -11.86 1.46 -8.42
N LYS A 105 -12.83 2.37 -8.37
CA LYS A 105 -13.91 2.43 -9.34
C LYS A 105 -13.38 2.77 -10.74
N GLY A 106 -12.51 3.78 -10.87
CA GLY A 106 -11.92 4.15 -12.16
C GLY A 106 -11.09 3.02 -12.77
N LEU A 107 -10.33 2.28 -11.96
CA LEU A 107 -9.57 1.11 -12.40
C LEU A 107 -10.48 -0.02 -12.90
N LEU A 108 -11.60 -0.27 -12.20
CA LEU A 108 -12.59 -1.24 -12.62
C LEU A 108 -13.25 -0.84 -13.94
N ASP A 109 -13.77 0.40 -14.01
CA ASP A 109 -14.46 0.94 -15.18
C ASP A 109 -13.52 0.91 -16.40
N MET A 110 -12.25 1.32 -16.23
CA MET A 110 -11.20 1.22 -17.25
C MET A 110 -11.00 -0.22 -17.72
N THR A 111 -10.87 -1.16 -16.78
CA THR A 111 -10.64 -2.57 -17.13
C THR A 111 -11.80 -3.10 -17.97
N VAL A 112 -13.05 -2.82 -17.60
CA VAL A 112 -14.24 -3.21 -18.37
C VAL A 112 -14.21 -2.59 -19.77
N LYS A 113 -13.97 -1.28 -19.85
CA LYS A 113 -13.95 -0.54 -21.11
C LYS A 113 -12.83 -0.98 -22.07
N VAL A 114 -11.66 -1.33 -21.54
CA VAL A 114 -10.57 -1.94 -22.32
C VAL A 114 -10.98 -3.29 -22.88
N GLN A 115 -11.67 -4.13 -22.09
CA GLN A 115 -12.14 -5.43 -22.53
C GLN A 115 -13.26 -5.32 -23.58
N ASP A 116 -14.18 -4.36 -23.44
CA ASP A 116 -15.21 -4.11 -24.44
C ASP A 116 -14.60 -3.57 -25.75
N ALA A 117 -13.65 -2.64 -25.63
CA ALA A 117 -12.92 -2.10 -26.77
C ALA A 117 -12.11 -3.19 -27.50
N ALA A 118 -11.56 -4.17 -26.76
CA ALA A 118 -10.88 -5.33 -27.32
C ALA A 118 -11.83 -6.24 -28.13
N LYS A 119 -13.12 -6.29 -27.78
CA LYS A 119 -14.17 -6.95 -28.57
C LYS A 119 -14.68 -6.08 -29.72
N GLY A 120 -14.17 -4.86 -29.87
CA GLY A 120 -14.54 -3.92 -30.93
C GLY A 120 -15.79 -3.08 -30.63
N MET A 121 -16.26 -3.05 -29.39
CA MET A 121 -17.48 -2.32 -28.95
C MET A 121 -17.22 -1.43 -27.73
N GLY A 122 -18.22 -0.62 -27.35
CA GLY A 122 -18.18 0.20 -26.13
C GLY A 122 -17.53 1.58 -26.31
N GLU A 123 -17.86 2.47 -25.37
CA GLU A 123 -17.46 3.89 -25.35
C GLU A 123 -15.93 4.07 -25.26
N GLY A 124 -15.23 3.16 -24.57
CA GLY A 124 -13.78 3.22 -24.43
C GLY A 124 -12.99 2.97 -25.73
N LYS A 125 -13.64 2.46 -26.78
CA LYS A 125 -12.99 2.16 -28.05
C LYS A 125 -12.47 3.42 -28.75
N ASP A 126 -13.30 4.44 -28.84
CA ASP A 126 -12.95 5.68 -29.53
C ASP A 126 -11.89 6.44 -28.73
N ALA A 127 -12.03 6.49 -27.40
CA ALA A 127 -11.03 7.06 -26.50
C ALA A 127 -9.65 6.38 -26.61
N LEU A 128 -9.59 5.04 -26.65
CA LEU A 128 -8.32 4.33 -26.85
C LEU A 128 -7.72 4.59 -28.24
N LYS A 129 -8.57 4.71 -29.27
CA LYS A 129 -8.14 5.02 -30.62
C LYS A 129 -7.57 6.43 -30.73
N GLU A 130 -8.19 7.42 -30.09
CA GLU A 130 -7.68 8.79 -29.99
C GLU A 130 -6.33 8.86 -29.29
N LEU A 131 -6.12 8.02 -28.28
CA LEU A 131 -4.83 7.87 -27.59
C LEU A 131 -3.79 7.06 -28.39
N GLY A 132 -4.14 6.51 -29.55
CA GLY A 132 -3.26 5.67 -30.35
C GLY A 132 -2.91 4.32 -29.69
N LEU A 133 -3.77 3.83 -28.78
CA LEU A 133 -3.56 2.60 -28.04
C LEU A 133 -4.36 1.44 -28.62
N ASN A 134 -3.74 0.25 -28.67
CA ASN A 134 -4.40 -0.96 -29.10
C ASN A 134 -5.12 -1.65 -27.92
N ALA A 135 -6.46 -1.69 -27.98
CA ALA A 135 -7.28 -2.32 -26.95
C ALA A 135 -6.99 -3.82 -26.76
N LEU A 136 -6.69 -4.57 -27.83
CA LEU A 136 -6.34 -5.99 -27.76
C LEU A 136 -5.02 -6.23 -27.01
N GLU A 137 -4.07 -5.32 -27.14
CA GLU A 137 -2.80 -5.39 -26.40
C GLU A 137 -2.98 -5.01 -24.93
N LEU A 138 -3.78 -3.98 -24.67
CA LEU A 138 -4.11 -3.56 -23.31
C LEU A 138 -4.87 -4.67 -22.56
N ALA A 139 -5.81 -5.35 -23.21
CA ALA A 139 -6.59 -6.42 -22.61
C ALA A 139 -5.75 -7.63 -22.16
N LYS A 140 -4.53 -7.80 -22.70
CA LYS A 140 -3.60 -8.90 -22.38
C LYS A 140 -2.65 -8.59 -21.22
N ILE A 141 -2.60 -7.35 -20.75
CA ILE A 141 -1.71 -6.93 -19.66
C ILE A 141 -2.51 -6.62 -18.39
N SER A 142 -1.83 -6.61 -17.25
CA SER A 142 -2.44 -6.34 -15.96
C SER A 142 -2.99 -4.90 -15.87
N PRO A 143 -4.10 -4.64 -15.16
CA PRO A 143 -4.74 -3.32 -15.14
C PRO A 143 -3.86 -2.18 -14.62
N ASP A 144 -2.89 -2.44 -13.75
CA ASP A 144 -1.89 -1.43 -13.34
C ASP A 144 -1.01 -0.98 -14.51
N LYS A 145 -0.64 -1.90 -15.42
CA LYS A 145 0.09 -1.57 -16.65
C LYS A 145 -0.80 -0.90 -17.69
N GLN A 146 -2.08 -1.30 -17.77
CA GLN A 146 -3.06 -0.61 -18.63
C GLN A 146 -3.19 0.86 -18.20
N PHE A 147 -3.42 1.09 -16.91
CA PHE A 147 -3.51 2.43 -16.32
C PHE A 147 -2.26 3.26 -16.62
N LYS A 148 -1.07 2.67 -16.47
CA LYS A 148 0.19 3.36 -16.78
C LYS A 148 0.27 3.77 -18.26
N LYS A 149 0.02 2.85 -19.19
CA LYS A 149 0.07 3.14 -20.64
C LYS A 149 -0.94 4.21 -21.04
N ILE A 150 -2.17 4.12 -20.53
CA ILE A 150 -3.22 5.12 -20.77
C ILE A 150 -2.80 6.47 -20.19
N SER A 151 -2.33 6.51 -18.95
CA SER A 151 -1.88 7.75 -18.29
C SER A 151 -0.69 8.40 -19.00
N GLU A 152 0.20 7.60 -19.60
CA GLU A 152 1.32 8.10 -20.41
C GLU A 152 0.83 8.68 -21.74
N ALA A 153 -0.08 7.99 -22.45
CA ALA A 153 -0.67 8.51 -23.69
C ALA A 153 -1.46 9.80 -23.46
N MET A 154 -2.15 9.90 -22.32
CA MET A 154 -2.89 11.10 -21.91
C MET A 154 -1.98 12.34 -21.77
N LYS A 155 -0.68 12.20 -21.50
CA LYS A 155 0.24 13.35 -21.45
C LYS A 155 0.40 14.01 -22.81
N GLY A 156 0.26 13.27 -23.91
CA GLY A 156 0.32 13.78 -25.27
C GLY A 156 -0.94 14.52 -25.74
N VAL A 157 -2.03 14.48 -24.96
CA VAL A 157 -3.26 15.23 -25.28
C VAL A 157 -3.11 16.67 -24.77
N GLU A 158 -2.88 17.60 -25.71
CA GLU A 158 -2.71 19.04 -25.41
C GLU A 158 -4.02 19.72 -25.04
N ASP A 159 -5.11 19.37 -25.72
CA ASP A 159 -6.42 19.97 -25.48
C ASP A 159 -7.01 19.47 -24.16
N HIS A 160 -7.28 20.41 -23.24
CA HIS A 160 -7.80 20.09 -21.92
C HIS A 160 -9.21 19.48 -21.96
N GLY A 161 -10.07 19.96 -22.85
CA GLY A 161 -11.44 19.44 -23.00
C GLY A 161 -11.44 18.00 -23.51
N LYS A 162 -10.63 17.70 -24.52
CA LYS A 162 -10.43 16.33 -25.02
C LYS A 162 -9.85 15.42 -23.96
N LYS A 163 -8.86 15.89 -23.19
CA LYS A 163 -8.29 15.13 -22.09
C LYS A 163 -9.35 14.77 -21.05
N VAL A 164 -10.24 15.69 -20.69
CA VAL A 164 -11.35 15.39 -19.77
C VAL A 164 -12.34 14.40 -20.37
N ALA A 165 -12.71 14.56 -21.64
CA ALA A 165 -13.61 13.65 -22.34
C ALA A 165 -13.05 12.22 -22.40
N ILE A 166 -11.80 12.05 -22.84
CA ILE A 166 -11.12 10.75 -22.87
C ILE A 166 -11.02 10.14 -21.47
N ALA A 167 -10.70 10.94 -20.45
CA ALA A 167 -10.66 10.47 -19.08
C ALA A 167 -12.03 9.98 -18.61
N TYR A 168 -13.10 10.68 -18.96
CA TYR A 168 -14.47 10.30 -18.65
C TYR A 168 -14.87 8.98 -19.36
N ASP A 169 -14.54 8.88 -20.64
CA ASP A 169 -14.83 7.72 -21.48
C ASP A 169 -14.05 6.48 -21.07
N LEU A 170 -12.88 6.62 -20.42
CA LEU A 170 -12.08 5.49 -19.93
C LEU A 170 -12.28 5.18 -18.45
N PHE A 171 -12.32 6.18 -17.58
CA PHE A 171 -12.36 5.99 -16.11
C PHE A 171 -13.76 6.16 -15.52
N GLY A 172 -14.74 6.63 -16.30
CA GLY A 172 -16.13 6.72 -15.89
C GLY A 172 -16.51 8.04 -15.20
N SER A 173 -17.82 8.29 -15.21
CA SER A 173 -18.48 9.55 -14.85
C SER A 173 -18.48 9.96 -13.37
N LYS A 174 -18.19 9.02 -12.46
CA LYS A 174 -18.52 9.19 -11.03
C LYS A 174 -17.28 9.07 -10.16
N GLY A 175 -16.46 10.12 -10.19
CA GLY A 175 -15.22 10.20 -9.39
C GLY A 175 -14.64 11.60 -9.25
N VAL A 176 -15.40 12.65 -9.56
CA VAL A 176 -15.15 14.01 -9.06
C VAL A 176 -15.87 14.23 -7.74
#